data_AF-X1GAA3-F1
#
_entry.id   AF-X1GAA3-F1
#
_cell.length_a   1.000
_cell.length_b   1.000
_cell.length_c   1.000
_cell.angle_alpha   90.00
_cell.angle_beta   90.00
_cell.angle_gamma   90.00
#
_symmetry.space_group_name_H-M   'P 1'
#
loop_
_entity.id
_entity.type
_entity.pdbx_description
1 polymer ?
#
loop_
_entity_poly.entity_id
_entity_poly.type
_entity_poly.pdbx_seq_one_letter_code
_entity_poly.pdbx_strand_id
1 'polypeptide(L)'
;TVIDGAADTVIATVATGDGPRALCYNPTNNKVYCANRNSSNVTVVDGATNGVIATVAVGDWPWALCYNPTDDKVYCANWDSDNVT
;
A
#
# COMPACT_ATOMS: atom_id res chain seq x y z
N THR A 1 2.98 10.38 -1.34
CA THR A 1 3.77 11.39 -0.61
C THR A 1 3.92 10.96 0.82
N VAL A 2 5.07 11.22 1.44
CA VAL A 2 5.30 11.03 2.88
C VAL A 2 5.37 12.41 3.53
N ILE A 3 4.60 12.61 4.58
CA ILE A 3 4.47 13.87 5.31
C ILE A 3 4.97 13.62 6.73
N ASP A 4 5.88 14.47 7.21
CA ASP A 4 6.18 14.56 8.63
C ASP A 4 5.01 15.23 9.33
N GLY A 5 4.29 14.46 10.16
CA GLY A 5 3.11 14.95 10.88
C GLY A 5 3.42 15.89 12.05
N ALA A 6 4.68 16.03 12.48
CA ALA A 6 5.06 17.01 13.49
C ALA A 6 5.31 18.39 12.86
N ALA A 7 5.86 18.41 11.65
CA ALA A 7 6.21 19.63 10.93
C ALA A 7 5.20 20.03 9.84
N ASP A 8 4.22 19.17 9.52
CA ASP A 8 3.29 19.31 8.40
C ASP A 8 4.00 19.56 7.05
N THR A 9 5.14 18.88 6.83
CA THR A 9 5.98 19.05 5.64
C THR A 9 6.13 17.77 4.86
N VAL A 10 6.25 17.88 3.53
CA VAL A 10 6.59 16.75 2.67
C VAL A 10 8.07 16.42 2.83
N ILE A 11 8.38 15.18 3.21
CA ILE A 11 9.76 14.71 3.40
C ILE A 11 10.22 13.73 2.31
N ALA A 12 9.29 13.08 1.60
CA ALA A 12 9.61 12.18 0.51
C ALA A 12 8.44 11.99 -0.46
N THR A 13 8.77 11.58 -1.68
CA THR A 13 7.83 11.04 -2.66
C THR A 13 8.31 9.66 -3.05
N VAL A 14 7.44 8.65 -2.91
CA VAL A 14 7.74 7.26 -3.23
C VAL A 14 7.09 6.93 -4.57
N ALA A 15 7.86 6.38 -5.50
CA ALA A 15 7.33 5.90 -6.77
C ALA A 15 6.53 4.61 -6.53
N THR A 16 5.28 4.58 -6.97
CA THR A 16 4.37 3.42 -6.89
C THR A 16 4.00 2.93 -8.29
N GLY A 17 3.03 2.02 -8.39
CA GLY A 17 2.31 1.80 -9.64
C GLY A 17 1.34 2.94 -9.98
N ASP A 18 0.59 2.75 -11.06
CA ASP A 18 -0.34 3.74 -11.60
C ASP A 18 -1.67 3.76 -10.85
N GLY A 19 -2.19 4.97 -10.64
CA GLY A 19 -3.45 5.18 -9.94
C GLY A 19 -3.44 4.68 -8.50
N PRO A 20 -2.48 5.13 -7.65
CA PRO A 20 -2.51 4.81 -6.22
C PRO A 20 -3.85 5.24 -5.63
N ARG A 21 -4.59 4.30 -5.02
CA ARG A 21 -5.99 4.46 -4.63
C ARG A 21 -6.22 4.36 -3.12
N ALA A 22 -5.51 3.45 -2.46
CA ALA A 22 -5.64 3.21 -1.04
C ALA A 22 -4.29 2.88 -0.40
N LEU A 23 -4.16 3.19 0.88
CA LEU A 23 -3.01 2.84 1.71
C LEU A 23 -3.45 1.99 2.91
N CYS A 24 -2.57 1.11 3.36
CA CYS A 24 -2.71 0.40 4.62
C CYS A 24 -1.35 0.33 5.32
N TYR A 25 -1.34 0.49 6.64
CA TYR A 25 -0.11 0.46 7.45
C TYR A 25 -0.09 -0.80 8.31
N ASN A 26 1.03 -1.52 8.26
CA ASN A 26 1.35 -2.60 9.17
C ASN A 26 2.36 -2.08 10.22
N PRO A 27 1.91 -1.83 11.47
CA PRO A 27 2.78 -1.35 12.54
C PRO A 27 3.75 -2.40 13.11
N THR A 28 3.56 -3.70 12.87
CA THR A 28 4.43 -4.73 13.47
C THR A 28 5.80 -4.78 12.81
N ASN A 29 5.86 -4.47 11.51
CA ASN A 29 7.08 -4.50 10.72
C ASN A 29 7.33 -3.18 9.96
N ASN A 30 6.63 -2.11 10.35
CA ASN A 30 6.74 -0.77 9.79
C ASN A 30 6.63 -0.74 8.25
N LYS A 31 5.65 -1.43 7.69
CA LYS A 31 5.40 -1.46 6.23
C LYS A 31 4.15 -0.69 5.87
N VAL A 32 4.21 0.02 4.75
CA VAL A 32 3.05 0.66 4.12
C VAL A 32 2.75 -0.04 2.80
N TYR A 33 1.49 -0.34 2.56
CA TYR A 33 1.00 -1.03 1.38
C TYR A 33 0.14 -0.05 0.58
N CYS A 34 0.40 0.07 -0.71
CA CYS A 34 -0.32 0.97 -1.62
C CYS A 34 -0.99 0.18 -2.73
N ALA A 35 -2.31 0.22 -2.78
CA ALA A 35 -3.09 -0.35 -3.88
C ALA A 35 -3.00 0.56 -5.11
N ASN A 36 -2.47 0.04 -6.21
CA ASN A 36 -2.30 0.76 -7.47
C ASN A 36 -3.38 0.28 -8.45
N ARG A 37 -4.49 1.04 -8.50
CA ARG A 37 -5.72 0.64 -9.19
C ARG A 37 -5.50 0.32 -10.67
N ASN A 38 -4.71 1.12 -11.36
CA ASN A 38 -4.56 1.01 -12.82
C ASN A 38 -3.46 0.00 -13.23
N SER A 39 -2.58 -0.39 -12.31
CA SER A 39 -1.51 -1.37 -12.57
C SER A 39 -1.79 -2.76 -11.99
N SER A 40 -2.97 -2.99 -11.41
CA SER A 40 -3.39 -4.27 -10.79
C SER A 40 -2.34 -4.86 -9.85
N ASN A 41 -1.73 -4.01 -9.00
CA ASN A 41 -0.71 -4.43 -8.04
C ASN A 41 -0.74 -3.62 -6.74
N VAL A 42 -0.05 -4.11 -5.73
CA VAL A 42 0.22 -3.44 -4.46
C VAL A 42 1.72 -3.15 -4.35
N THR A 43 2.10 -1.89 -4.16
CA THR A 43 3.47 -1.50 -3.80
C THR A 43 3.64 -1.64 -2.29
N VAL A 44 4.70 -2.32 -1.85
CA VAL A 44 5.09 -2.42 -0.44
C VAL A 44 6.28 -1.50 -0.19
N VAL A 45 6.12 -0.61 0.78
CA VAL A 45 7.10 0.42 1.16
C VAL A 45 7.60 0.11 2.57
N ASP A 46 8.90 0.18 2.76
CA ASP A 46 9.53 0.19 4.08
C ASP A 46 9.37 1.58 4.70
N GLY A 47 8.67 1.66 5.83
CA GLY A 47 8.38 2.90 6.54
C GLY A 47 9.60 3.52 7.23
N ALA A 48 10.70 2.78 7.42
CA ALA A 48 11.93 3.33 7.99
C ALA A 48 12.76 4.08 6.94
N THR A 49 12.79 3.57 5.71
CA THR A 49 13.63 4.10 4.63
C THR A 49 12.85 4.87 3.58
N ASN A 50 11.51 4.79 3.60
CA ASN A 50 10.61 5.23 2.54
C ASN A 50 10.89 4.56 1.18
N GLY A 51 11.60 3.42 1.18
CA GLY A 51 11.97 2.68 -0.01
C GLY A 51 10.90 1.66 -0.40
N VAL A 52 10.70 1.47 -1.71
CA VAL A 52 9.91 0.34 -2.21
C VAL A 52 10.69 -0.95 -2.01
N ILE A 53 10.10 -1.92 -1.34
CA ILE A 53 10.72 -3.22 -1.05
C ILE A 53 10.07 -4.39 -1.80
N ALA A 54 8.85 -4.21 -2.30
CA ALA A 54 8.19 -5.19 -3.16
C ALA A 54 7.07 -4.56 -4.01
N THR A 55 6.74 -5.25 -5.09
CA THR A 55 5.50 -5.05 -5.86
C THR A 55 4.81 -6.40 -5.99
N VAL A 56 3.56 -6.48 -5.54
CA VAL A 56 2.78 -7.71 -5.47
C VAL A 56 1.61 -7.61 -6.44
N ALA A 57 1.53 -8.51 -7.41
CA ALA A 57 0.36 -8.58 -8.30
C ALA A 57 -0.89 -8.98 -7.52
N VAL A 58 -2.02 -8.33 -7.82
CA VAL A 58 -3.34 -8.63 -7.24
C VAL A 58 -4.39 -8.67 -8.37
N GLY A 59 -5.68 -8.72 -8.03
CA GLY A 59 -6.75 -8.60 -9.02
C GLY A 59 -6.89 -7.20 -9.60
N ASP A 60 -7.84 -7.04 -10.50
CA ASP A 60 -8.10 -5.82 -11.23
C ASP A 60 -8.81 -4.77 -10.36
N TRP A 61 -8.33 -3.54 -10.52
CA TRP A 61 -8.81 -2.35 -9.82
C TRP A 61 -8.82 -2.53 -8.29
N PRO A 62 -7.66 -2.79 -7.66
CA PRO A 62 -7.55 -2.86 -6.21
C PRO A 62 -8.00 -1.54 -5.58
N TRP A 63 -8.93 -1.62 -4.63
CA TRP A 63 -9.69 -0.46 -4.17
C TRP A 63 -9.54 -0.17 -2.68
N ALA A 64 -9.40 -1.21 -1.86
CA ALA A 64 -9.25 -1.09 -0.43
C ALA A 64 -8.26 -2.14 0.08
N LEU A 65 -7.53 -1.77 1.13
CA LEU A 65 -6.59 -2.64 1.83
C LEU A 65 -6.96 -2.68 3.31
N CYS A 66 -6.85 -3.85 3.95
CA CYS A 66 -6.95 -3.96 5.41
C CYS A 66 -5.85 -4.83 5.99
N TYR A 67 -5.34 -4.44 7.15
CA TYR A 67 -4.32 -5.18 7.88
C TYR A 67 -4.98 -5.98 9.01
N ASN A 68 -4.69 -7.28 9.07
CA ASN A 68 -5.02 -8.15 10.20
C ASN A 68 -3.79 -8.33 11.10
N PRO A 69 -3.75 -7.70 12.30
CA PRO A 69 -2.63 -7.80 13.22
C PRO A 69 -2.46 -9.17 13.89
N THR A 70 -3.49 -10.03 13.85
CA THR A 70 -3.41 -11.35 14.49
C THR A 70 -2.59 -12.36 13.68
N ASP A 71 -2.58 -12.22 12.35
CA ASP A 71 -1.94 -13.16 11.42
C ASP A 71 -0.86 -12.52 10.54
N ASP A 72 -0.53 -11.25 10.75
CA ASP A 72 0.37 -10.44 9.90
C ASP A 72 -0.01 -10.43 8.40
N LYS A 73 -1.32 -10.38 8.11
CA LYS A 73 -1.86 -10.39 6.74
C LYS A 73 -2.39 -9.03 6.32
N VAL A 74 -2.22 -8.70 5.04
CA VAL A 74 -2.92 -7.58 4.40
C VAL A 74 -3.82 -8.17 3.32
N TYR A 75 -5.09 -7.80 3.33
CA TYR A 75 -6.07 -8.21 2.32
C TYR A 75 -6.37 -7.05 1.38
N CYS A 76 -6.57 -7.37 0.11
CA CYS A 76 -6.86 -6.43 -0.95
C CYS A 76 -8.20 -6.75 -1.60
N ALA A 77 -9.15 -5.81 -1.54
CA ALA A 77 -10.41 -5.92 -2.28
C ALA A 77 -10.20 -5.45 -3.73
N ASN A 78 -10.40 -6.35 -4.69
CA ASN A 78 -10.24 -6.08 -6.11
C ASN A 78 -11.63 -5.86 -6.71
N TRP A 79 -11.93 -4.61 -7.05
CA TRP A 79 -13.30 -4.20 -7.40
C TRP A 79 -13.77 -4.76 -8.73
N ASP A 80 -12.89 -4.90 -9.72
CA ASP A 80 -13.26 -5.36 -11.06
C ASP A 80 -13.15 -6.89 -11.20
N SER A 81 -12.30 -7.53 -10.39
CA SER A 81 -12.16 -9.00 -10.37
C SER A 81 -13.14 -9.73 -9.44
N ASP A 82 -14.03 -9.02 -8.74
CA ASP A 82 -14.99 -9.58 -7.79
C ASP A 82 -14.35 -10.52 -6.74
N ASN A 83 -13.13 -10.22 -6.28
CA ASN A 83 -12.40 -11.09 -5.33
C ASN A 83 -11.56 -10.32 -4.31
N VAL A 84 -11.01 -11.08 -3.34
CA VAL A 84 -10.05 -10.61 -2.36
C VAL A 84 -8.75 -11.39 -2.52
N THR A 85 -7.62 -10.69 -2.54
CA THR A 85 -6.27 -11.28 -2.51
C THR A 85 -5.59 -11.02 -1.17
#